data_AF-A0A8T4VY15-F1
#
_entry.id   AF-A0A8T4VY15-F1
#
_cell.length_a   1.000
_cell.length_b   1.000
_cell.length_c   1.000
_cell.angle_alpha   90.00
_cell.angle_beta   90.00
_cell.angle_gamma   90.00
#
_symmetry.space_group_name_H-M   'P 1'
#
loop_
_entity.id
_entity.type
_entity.pdbx_description
1 polymer ?
#
loop_
_entity_poly.entity_id
_entity_poly.type
_entity_poly.pdbx_seq_one_letter_code
_entity_poly.pdbx_strand_id
1 'polypeptide(L)'
;TGGAGLPVVNLGGCPPNPDYVLLTLATVLNGHIPELDEYHRPMPFYEPLVHDNCMHRGYFDRGEFADTPGAAEGCQLKNGCKGPYTHCDDQSRLWNDGTSVCLNVGAPCIGCMEPGFWDRFSPFQQELEGSGVLGSISATQAGAAGVAAGAIGIGAHLGRRAMGYGKFESAESGGEEVESKSSD
;
A
#
# COMPACT_ATOMS: atom_id res chain seq x y z
N THR A 1 -18.13 -25.33 7.01
CA THR A 1 -18.77 -25.36 8.35
C THR A 1 -18.26 -26.56 9.11
N GLY A 2 -18.05 -26.45 10.43
CA GLY A 2 -17.70 -27.59 11.26
C GLY A 2 -18.89 -28.53 11.45
N GLY A 3 -18.66 -29.73 12.00
CA GLY A 3 -19.70 -30.73 12.25
C GLY A 3 -20.83 -30.25 13.18
N ALA A 4 -20.63 -29.16 13.91
CA ALA A 4 -21.62 -28.50 14.76
C ALA A 4 -22.40 -27.36 14.07
N GLY A 5 -22.25 -27.17 12.76
CA GLY A 5 -22.92 -26.10 11.99
C GLY A 5 -22.30 -24.69 12.16
N LEU A 6 -21.26 -24.56 13.00
CA LEU A 6 -20.53 -23.31 13.21
C LEU A 6 -19.50 -23.04 12.09
N PRO A 7 -19.11 -21.78 11.85
CA PRO A 7 -18.01 -21.46 10.96
C PRO A 7 -16.69 -22.06 11.47
N VAL A 8 -15.78 -22.36 10.54
CA VAL A 8 -14.40 -22.74 10.90
C VAL A 8 -13.68 -21.45 11.27
N VAL A 9 -12.93 -21.43 12.37
CA VAL A 9 -12.10 -20.28 12.75
C VAL A 9 -10.66 -20.60 12.41
N ASN A 10 -10.07 -19.81 11.52
CA ASN A 10 -8.69 -19.96 11.08
C ASN A 10 -7.79 -18.99 11.85
N LEU A 11 -6.83 -19.54 12.60
CA LEU A 11 -5.75 -18.77 13.23
C LEU A 11 -4.48 -18.97 12.39
N GLY A 12 -4.33 -18.13 11.36
CA GLY A 12 -3.16 -18.12 10.49
C GLY A 12 -1.88 -17.62 11.18
N GLY A 13 -0.74 -17.84 10.55
CA GLY A 13 0.58 -17.49 11.09
C GLY A 13 1.53 -18.68 11.12
N CYS A 14 2.83 -18.39 11.13
CA CYS A 14 3.88 -19.40 11.22
C CYS A 14 4.89 -19.03 12.33
N PRO A 15 4.56 -19.26 13.62
CA PRO A 15 3.28 -19.73 14.15
C PRO A 15 2.21 -18.61 14.27
N PRO A 16 0.95 -18.92 14.63
CA PRO A 16 0.00 -17.89 15.08
C PRO A 16 0.48 -17.24 16.39
N ASN A 17 0.14 -15.97 16.60
CA ASN A 17 0.45 -15.26 17.84
C ASN A 17 -0.24 -15.96 19.03
N PRO A 18 0.46 -16.21 20.16
CA PRO A 18 -0.13 -16.86 21.33
C PRO A 18 -1.42 -16.20 21.84
N ASP A 19 -1.48 -14.86 21.81
CA ASP A 19 -2.67 -14.12 22.23
C ASP A 19 -3.86 -14.42 21.34
N TYR A 20 -3.67 -14.62 20.04
CA TYR A 20 -4.77 -14.90 19.12
C TYR A 20 -5.44 -16.22 19.50
N VAL A 21 -4.64 -17.22 19.86
CA VAL A 21 -5.15 -18.51 20.34
C VAL A 21 -5.93 -18.33 21.64
N LEU A 22 -5.34 -17.67 22.63
CA LEU A 22 -5.94 -17.51 23.95
C LEU A 22 -7.23 -16.69 23.91
N LEU A 23 -7.21 -15.54 23.21
CA LEU A 23 -8.34 -14.63 23.12
C LEU A 23 -9.48 -15.20 22.27
N THR A 24 -9.16 -15.94 21.20
CA THR A 24 -10.18 -16.65 20.41
C THR A 24 -10.84 -17.74 21.25
N LEU A 25 -10.06 -18.53 21.98
CA LEU A 25 -10.59 -19.57 22.85
C LEU A 25 -11.47 -18.97 23.95
N ALA A 26 -11.01 -17.90 24.61
CA ALA A 26 -11.79 -17.19 25.62
C ALA A 26 -13.11 -16.65 25.05
N THR A 27 -13.08 -16.09 23.84
CA THR A 27 -14.29 -15.59 23.14
C THR A 27 -15.32 -16.69 22.95
N VAL A 28 -14.89 -17.84 22.42
CA VAL A 28 -15.78 -18.99 22.16
C VAL A 28 -16.29 -19.62 23.47
N LEU A 29 -15.43 -19.77 24.49
CA LEU A 29 -15.82 -20.31 25.79
C LEU A 29 -16.84 -19.42 26.53
N ASN A 30 -16.80 -18.11 26.29
CA ASN A 30 -17.79 -17.16 26.79
C ASN A 30 -19.11 -17.18 25.99
N GLY A 31 -19.25 -18.06 24.99
CA GLY A 31 -20.47 -18.22 24.20
C GLY A 31 -20.60 -17.22 23.04
N HIS A 32 -19.54 -16.49 22.70
CA HIS A 32 -19.53 -15.58 21.57
C HIS A 32 -19.02 -16.26 20.30
N ILE A 33 -19.61 -15.90 19.16
CA ILE A 33 -19.11 -16.28 17.84
C ILE A 33 -18.24 -15.11 17.34
N PRO A 34 -16.94 -15.31 17.09
CA PRO A 34 -16.08 -14.22 16.60
C PRO A 34 -16.53 -13.75 15.22
N GLU A 35 -16.38 -12.45 14.97
CA GLU A 35 -16.49 -11.89 13.62
C GLU A 35 -15.28 -12.30 12.81
N LEU A 36 -15.52 -12.82 11.60
CA LEU A 36 -14.50 -13.44 10.76
C LEU A 36 -14.40 -12.74 9.41
N ASP A 37 -13.17 -12.62 8.89
CA ASP A 37 -12.91 -12.13 7.54
C ASP A 37 -13.20 -13.18 6.45
N GLU A 38 -12.91 -12.84 5.19
CA GLU A 38 -13.10 -13.73 4.03
C GLU A 38 -12.29 -15.03 4.08
N TYR A 39 -11.20 -15.07 4.86
CA TYR A 39 -10.37 -16.25 5.10
C TYR A 39 -10.76 -16.97 6.40
N HIS A 40 -11.89 -16.58 7.00
CA HIS A 40 -12.40 -17.05 8.27
C HIS A 40 -11.46 -16.79 9.47
N ARG A 41 -10.73 -15.68 9.46
CA ARG A 41 -9.83 -15.27 10.55
C ARG A 41 -10.51 -14.24 11.45
N PRO A 42 -10.30 -14.24 12.78
CA PRO A 42 -10.91 -13.24 13.67
C PRO A 42 -10.51 -11.80 13.30
N MET A 43 -11.47 -10.98 12.92
CA MET A 43 -11.22 -9.63 12.42
C MET A 43 -10.36 -8.75 13.35
N PRO A 44 -10.55 -8.74 14.69
CA PRO A 44 -9.75 -7.89 15.57
C PRO A 44 -8.23 -8.10 15.46
N PHE A 45 -7.80 -9.30 15.04
CA PHE A 45 -6.39 -9.64 14.87
C PHE A 45 -5.91 -9.48 13.44
N TYR A 46 -6.77 -9.78 12.45
CA TYR A 46 -6.39 -9.91 11.02
C TYR A 46 -7.01 -8.84 10.11
N GLU A 47 -7.65 -7.81 10.65
CA GLU A 47 -8.07 -6.63 9.88
C GLU A 47 -6.92 -5.61 9.70
N PRO A 48 -6.10 -5.28 10.72
CA PRO A 48 -5.08 -4.26 10.56
C PRO A 48 -3.97 -4.71 9.59
N LEU A 49 -3.51 -3.81 8.73
CA LEU A 49 -2.28 -4.02 7.98
C LEU A 49 -1.06 -3.75 8.86
N VAL A 50 -0.04 -4.61 8.75
CA VAL A 50 1.23 -4.44 9.46
C VAL A 50 1.83 -3.06 9.21
N HIS A 51 1.69 -2.54 8.00
CA HIS A 51 2.26 -1.26 7.61
C HIS A 51 1.56 -0.02 8.20
N ASP A 52 0.31 -0.14 8.63
CA ASP A 52 -0.45 1.00 9.14
C ASP A 52 0.04 1.47 10.51
N ASN A 53 0.48 0.53 11.35
CA ASN A 53 1.03 0.80 12.68
C ASN A 53 2.53 0.47 12.75
N CYS A 54 3.23 0.43 11.62
CA CYS A 54 4.64 0.11 11.57
C CYS A 54 5.50 1.26 12.15
N MET A 55 6.43 0.93 13.05
CA MET A 55 7.37 1.92 13.60
C MET A 55 8.25 2.61 12.54
N HIS A 56 8.47 1.95 11.40
CA HIS A 56 9.24 2.47 10.27
C HIS A 56 8.39 3.26 9.27
N ARG A 57 7.09 3.48 9.54
CA ARG A 57 6.18 4.17 8.63
C ARG A 57 6.65 5.57 8.27
N GLY A 58 7.16 6.33 9.26
CA GLY A 58 7.70 7.66 9.01
C GLY A 58 8.89 7.66 8.05
N TYR A 59 9.75 6.64 8.09
CA TYR A 59 10.83 6.49 7.11
C TYR A 59 10.29 6.20 5.71
N PHE A 60 9.30 5.30 5.62
CA PHE A 60 8.64 4.98 4.35
C PHE A 60 8.01 6.23 3.71
N ASP A 61 7.26 7.02 4.48
CA ASP A 61 6.58 8.23 3.99
C ASP A 61 7.57 9.29 3.48
N ARG A 62 8.80 9.31 4.01
CA ARG A 62 9.90 10.19 3.54
C ARG A 62 10.74 9.58 2.40
N GLY A 63 10.47 8.34 2.01
CA GLY A 63 11.28 7.62 1.01
C GLY A 63 12.67 7.23 1.51
N GLU A 64 12.85 7.12 2.82
CA GLU A 64 14.10 6.71 3.47
C GLU A 64 14.08 5.20 3.70
N PHE A 65 14.90 4.47 2.95
CA PHE A 65 14.93 3.01 2.97
C PHE A 65 16.24 2.51 3.57
N ALA A 66 16.16 1.42 4.33
CA ALA A 66 17.33 0.76 4.87
C ALA A 66 18.16 0.11 3.74
N ASP A 67 19.47 0.36 3.72
CA ASP A 67 20.38 -0.22 2.71
C ASP A 67 20.56 -1.73 2.88
N THR A 68 20.45 -2.23 4.11
CA THR A 68 20.59 -3.65 4.44
C THR A 68 19.53 -4.10 5.45
N PRO A 69 19.11 -5.38 5.42
CA PRO A 69 18.30 -5.96 6.49
C PRO A 69 18.98 -5.78 7.86
N GLY A 70 18.20 -5.54 8.91
CA GLY A 70 18.73 -5.35 10.27
C GLY A 70 19.21 -3.92 10.59
N ALA A 71 19.19 -2.99 9.64
CA ALA A 71 19.47 -1.59 9.93
C ALA A 71 18.46 -1.03 10.95
N ALA A 72 18.98 -0.28 11.94
CA ALA A 72 18.17 0.35 12.97
C ALA A 72 17.28 1.49 12.43
N GLU A 73 17.75 2.14 11.37
CA GLU A 73 17.06 3.25 10.71
C GLU A 73 16.66 2.86 9.28
N GLY A 74 15.57 3.48 8.80
CA GLY A 74 15.08 3.30 7.44
C GLY A 74 14.03 2.19 7.28
N CYS A 75 13.18 2.36 6.28
CA CYS A 75 12.15 1.40 5.94
C CYS A 75 12.73 0.14 5.28
N GLN A 76 12.29 -1.03 5.73
CA GLN A 76 12.73 -2.34 5.24
C GLN A 76 12.04 -2.78 3.93
N LEU A 77 11.25 -1.93 3.27
CA LEU A 77 10.50 -2.29 2.05
C LEU A 77 11.42 -2.81 0.94
N LYS A 78 12.52 -2.08 0.65
CA LYS A 78 13.51 -2.47 -0.38
C LYS A 78 14.29 -3.74 -0.03
N ASN A 79 14.33 -4.11 1.23
CA ASN A 79 14.89 -5.38 1.72
C ASN A 79 13.86 -6.53 1.69
N GLY A 80 12.69 -6.28 1.08
CA GLY A 80 11.66 -7.27 0.83
C GLY A 80 10.58 -7.38 1.90
N CYS A 81 10.44 -6.40 2.78
CA CYS A 81 9.36 -6.36 3.75
C CYS A 81 7.98 -6.43 3.06
N LYS A 82 7.15 -7.39 3.49
CA LYS A 82 5.78 -7.61 3.01
C LYS A 82 4.71 -7.04 3.93
N GLY A 83 5.11 -6.20 4.88
CA GLY A 83 4.20 -5.53 5.82
C GLY A 83 3.03 -4.78 5.15
N PRO A 84 3.21 -4.10 3.99
CA PRO A 84 2.09 -3.46 3.29
C PRO A 84 1.02 -4.43 2.76
N TYR A 85 1.31 -5.72 2.73
CA TYR A 85 0.46 -6.76 2.14
C TYR A 85 0.04 -7.81 3.17
N THR A 86 0.35 -7.60 4.45
CA THR A 86 0.15 -8.58 5.52
C THR A 86 -0.81 -8.04 6.55
N HIS A 87 -1.89 -8.78 6.81
CA HIS A 87 -2.86 -8.40 7.82
C HIS A 87 -2.59 -9.13 9.14
N CYS A 88 -2.12 -8.36 10.13
CA CYS A 88 -2.12 -8.73 11.54
C CYS A 88 -1.93 -7.50 12.42
N ASP A 89 -2.21 -7.62 13.71
CA ASP A 89 -1.97 -6.56 14.72
C ASP A 89 -0.59 -6.66 15.41
N ASP A 90 0.27 -7.61 15.00
CA ASP A 90 1.54 -7.96 15.67
C ASP A 90 2.49 -6.77 15.86
N GLN A 91 2.46 -5.77 14.98
CA GLN A 91 3.24 -4.54 15.08
C GLN A 91 2.84 -3.66 16.28
N SER A 92 1.61 -3.82 16.77
CA SER A 92 1.04 -3.06 17.87
C SER A 92 1.02 -3.91 19.15
N ARG A 93 0.62 -5.18 19.02
CA ARG A 93 0.55 -6.14 20.13
C ARG A 93 1.91 -6.69 20.54
N LEU A 94 2.80 -6.86 19.57
CA LEU A 94 4.08 -7.55 19.70
C LEU A 94 3.91 -9.03 20.08
N TRP A 95 5.03 -9.73 20.18
CA TRP A 95 5.17 -11.12 20.55
C TRP A 95 5.82 -11.26 21.92
N ASN A 96 5.55 -12.39 22.56
CA ASN A 96 6.17 -12.80 23.82
C ASN A 96 5.99 -11.76 24.94
N ASP A 97 4.74 -11.52 25.34
CA ASP A 97 4.39 -10.55 26.40
C ASP A 97 4.83 -9.12 26.06
N GLY A 98 4.48 -8.66 24.85
CA GLY A 98 4.79 -7.29 24.44
C GLY A 98 6.28 -7.04 24.17
N THR A 99 7.11 -8.07 24.00
CA THR A 99 8.57 -7.91 23.92
C THR A 99 9.03 -7.40 22.56
N SER A 100 8.67 -8.10 21.48
CA SER A 100 9.26 -7.82 20.16
C SER A 100 8.38 -8.27 18.99
N VAL A 101 8.67 -7.79 17.79
CA VAL A 101 8.13 -8.28 16.52
C VAL A 101 9.24 -8.20 15.48
N CYS A 102 9.17 -8.95 14.38
CA CYS A 102 10.23 -9.00 13.37
C CYS A 102 10.79 -7.62 12.99
N LEU A 103 9.89 -6.66 12.71
CA LEU A 103 10.28 -5.32 12.24
C LEU A 103 11.04 -4.52 13.30
N ASN A 104 10.75 -4.73 14.59
CA ASN A 104 11.42 -3.96 15.65
C ASN A 104 12.84 -4.45 15.97
N VAL A 105 13.19 -5.65 15.50
CA VAL A 105 14.57 -6.18 15.48
C VAL A 105 15.19 -6.10 14.08
N GLY A 106 14.60 -5.32 13.18
CA GLY A 106 15.13 -5.06 11.84
C GLY A 106 14.96 -6.21 10.84
N ALA A 107 14.21 -7.25 11.19
CA ALA A 107 13.87 -8.34 10.27
C ALA A 107 12.67 -7.95 9.38
N PRO A 108 12.81 -7.94 8.04
CA PRO A 108 11.69 -7.67 7.15
C PRO A 108 10.54 -8.64 7.37
N CYS A 109 9.30 -8.12 7.38
CA CYS A 109 8.11 -8.98 7.43
C CYS A 109 8.08 -9.88 6.19
N ILE A 110 7.84 -11.18 6.37
CA ILE A 110 7.73 -12.15 5.27
C ILE A 110 6.28 -12.45 4.87
N GLY A 111 5.32 -11.85 5.58
CA GLY A 111 3.89 -12.05 5.38
C GLY A 111 3.34 -13.38 5.83
N CYS A 112 3.90 -13.97 6.89
CA CYS A 112 3.51 -15.30 7.38
C CYS A 112 2.05 -15.43 7.85
N MET A 113 1.34 -14.31 8.04
CA MET A 113 -0.09 -14.27 8.41
C MET A 113 -1.03 -14.36 7.20
N GLU A 114 -0.50 -14.30 5.98
CA GLU A 114 -1.29 -14.33 4.75
C GLU A 114 -1.41 -15.75 4.16
N PRO A 115 -2.57 -16.09 3.58
CA PRO A 115 -2.73 -17.34 2.84
C PRO A 115 -1.70 -17.44 1.70
N GLY A 116 -1.01 -18.58 1.61
CA GLY A 116 -0.07 -18.86 0.51
C GLY A 116 1.21 -18.02 0.51
N PHE A 117 1.63 -17.47 1.66
CA PHE A 117 2.75 -16.53 1.73
C PHE A 117 4.07 -17.07 1.15
N TRP A 118 4.36 -18.37 1.30
CA TRP A 118 5.56 -18.99 0.73
C TRP A 118 5.67 -18.81 -0.78
N ASP A 119 4.55 -18.92 -1.50
CA ASP A 119 4.51 -18.80 -2.96
C ASP A 119 4.23 -17.36 -3.41
N ARG A 120 3.41 -16.62 -2.67
CA ARG A 120 3.01 -15.24 -3.03
C ARG A 120 4.12 -14.22 -2.79
N PHE A 121 4.96 -14.44 -1.79
CA PHE A 121 5.90 -13.44 -1.30
C PHE A 121 7.37 -13.83 -1.46
N SER A 122 7.64 -15.02 -2.02
CA SER A 122 8.99 -15.40 -2.40
C SER A 122 9.42 -14.74 -3.73
N PRO A 123 10.72 -14.43 -3.89
CA PRO A 123 11.76 -14.47 -2.87
C PRO A 123 11.58 -13.37 -1.81
N PHE A 124 11.78 -13.71 -0.53
CA PHE A 124 11.44 -12.80 0.59
C PHE A 124 12.32 -11.54 0.65
N GLN A 125 13.53 -11.60 0.11
CA GLN A 125 14.54 -10.54 0.17
C GLN A 125 14.37 -9.48 -0.93
N GLN A 126 13.30 -9.57 -1.73
CA GLN A 126 13.00 -8.61 -2.80
C GLN A 126 11.69 -7.88 -2.51
N GLU A 127 11.63 -6.59 -2.84
CA GLU A 127 10.37 -5.85 -2.83
C GLU A 127 9.38 -6.47 -3.83
N LEU A 128 8.11 -6.53 -3.44
CA LEU A 128 7.08 -7.19 -4.26
C LEU A 128 6.82 -6.46 -5.58
N GLU A 129 6.96 -5.15 -5.58
CA GLU A 129 6.79 -4.32 -6.80
C GLU A 129 7.97 -4.49 -7.77
N GLY A 130 9.15 -4.79 -7.26
CA GLY A 130 10.37 -5.01 -8.04
C GLY A 130 10.54 -6.44 -8.56
N SER A 131 9.75 -7.40 -8.06
CA SER A 131 9.82 -8.82 -8.49
C SER A 131 9.17 -9.07 -9.86
N GLY A 132 8.61 -8.04 -10.51
CA GLY A 132 8.05 -8.11 -11.86
C GLY A 132 6.68 -8.77 -11.97
N VAL A 133 6.07 -9.18 -10.83
CA VAL A 133 4.73 -9.79 -10.78
C VAL A 133 3.63 -8.84 -11.25
N LEU A 134 3.81 -7.52 -11.13
CA LEU A 134 2.88 -6.48 -11.58
C LEU A 134 3.35 -5.74 -12.85
N GLY A 135 4.36 -6.28 -13.55
CA GLY A 135 5.02 -5.60 -14.68
C GLY A 135 6.24 -4.78 -14.22
N SER A 136 7.20 -4.59 -15.12
CA SER A 136 8.55 -4.08 -14.80
C SER A 136 8.68 -2.55 -14.80
N ILE A 137 7.57 -1.81 -14.87
CA ILE A 137 7.61 -0.34 -14.92
C ILE A 137 7.51 0.21 -13.49
N SER A 138 8.62 0.72 -12.97
CA SER A 138 8.62 1.42 -11.68
C SER A 138 7.92 2.78 -11.77
N ALA A 139 7.44 3.29 -10.63
CA ALA A 139 6.83 4.62 -10.56
C ALA A 139 7.73 5.72 -11.12
N THR A 140 9.05 5.63 -10.87
CA THR A 140 10.04 6.56 -11.42
C THR A 140 10.10 6.53 -12.95
N GLN A 141 10.07 5.32 -13.54
CA GLN A 141 10.06 5.17 -15.01
C GLN A 141 8.77 5.72 -15.62
N ALA A 142 7.62 5.39 -15.03
CA ALA A 142 6.33 5.92 -15.46
C ALA A 142 6.28 7.45 -15.38
N GLY A 143 6.75 8.02 -14.27
CA GLY A 143 6.84 9.46 -14.06
C GLY A 143 7.73 10.14 -15.10
N ALA A 144 8.93 9.61 -15.34
CA ALA A 144 9.86 10.14 -16.34
C ALA A 144 9.26 10.11 -17.77
N ALA A 145 8.62 9.00 -18.15
CA ALA A 145 7.94 8.87 -19.43
C ALA A 145 6.79 9.88 -19.59
N GLY A 146 6.00 10.08 -18.53
CA GLY A 146 4.93 11.08 -18.50
C GLY A 146 5.44 12.51 -18.70
N VAL A 147 6.52 12.89 -18.01
CA VAL A 147 7.17 14.21 -18.17
C VAL A 147 7.67 14.41 -19.60
N ALA A 148 8.36 13.42 -20.16
CA ALA A 148 8.87 13.49 -21.54
C ALA A 148 7.75 13.65 -22.57
N ALA A 149 6.68 12.85 -22.45
CA ALA A 149 5.52 12.95 -23.34
C ALA A 149 4.84 14.32 -23.22
N GLY A 150 4.70 14.85 -22.00
CA GLY A 150 4.17 16.19 -21.76
C GLY A 150 5.01 17.28 -22.43
N ALA A 151 6.34 17.22 -22.29
CA ALA A 151 7.25 18.18 -22.91
C ALA A 151 7.18 18.14 -24.46
N ILE A 152 7.11 16.95 -25.06
CA ILE A 152 6.95 16.78 -26.51
C ILE A 152 5.61 17.37 -26.97
N GLY A 153 4.51 17.07 -26.26
CA GLY A 153 3.19 17.60 -26.58
C GLY A 153 3.14 19.13 -26.53
N ILE A 154 3.71 19.73 -25.47
CA ILE A 154 3.83 21.19 -25.34
C ILE A 154 4.69 21.77 -26.45
N GLY A 155 5.86 21.18 -26.73
CA GLY A 155 6.76 21.62 -27.79
C GLY A 155 6.12 21.57 -29.17
N ALA A 156 5.43 20.48 -29.50
CA ALA A 156 4.69 20.35 -30.76
C ALA A 156 3.56 21.36 -30.87
N HIS A 157 2.81 21.61 -29.79
CA HIS A 157 1.75 22.62 -29.76
C HIS A 157 2.30 24.04 -29.99
N LEU A 158 3.39 24.41 -29.31
CA LEU A 158 4.05 25.70 -29.46
C LEU A 158 4.67 25.88 -30.85
N GLY A 159 5.33 24.85 -31.38
CA GLY A 159 5.88 24.83 -32.74
C GLY A 159 4.79 25.01 -33.80
N ARG A 160 3.67 24.30 -33.66
CA ARG A 160 2.50 24.46 -34.54
C ARG A 160 1.95 25.89 -34.52
N ARG A 161 1.84 26.50 -33.32
CA ARG A 161 1.39 27.88 -33.14
C ARG A 161 2.35 28.89 -33.80
N ALA A 162 3.66 28.69 -33.67
CA ALA A 162 4.67 29.57 -34.27
C ALA A 162 4.71 29.49 -35.81
N MET A 163 4.40 28.33 -36.40
CA MET A 163 4.32 28.14 -37.86
C MET A 163 3.02 28.66 -38.49
N GLY A 164 2.15 29.33 -37.73
CA GLY A 164 0.91 29.93 -38.24
C GLY A 164 -0.26 28.95 -38.45
N TYR A 165 -0.09 27.66 -38.14
CA TYR A 165 -1.17 26.67 -38.20
C TYR A 165 -1.97 26.69 -36.88
N GLY A 166 -3.05 27.47 -36.84
CA GLY A 166 -3.91 27.55 -35.64
C GLY A 166 -4.81 28.77 -35.53
N LYS A 167 -4.93 29.60 -36.58
CA LYS A 167 -6.00 30.58 -36.65
C LYS A 167 -7.30 29.85 -36.99
N PHE A 168 -7.93 29.23 -36.01
CA PHE A 168 -9.38 29.06 -36.08
C PHE A 168 -9.97 30.43 -35.77
N GLU A 169 -10.69 31.01 -36.73
CA GLU A 169 -11.63 32.08 -36.45
C GLU A 169 -12.51 31.62 -35.29
N SER A 170 -12.42 32.34 -34.17
CA SER A 170 -13.47 32.29 -33.16
C SER A 170 -14.75 32.69 -33.88
N ALA A 171 -15.69 31.74 -34.00
CA ALA A 171 -17.02 32.05 -34.49
C ALA A 171 -17.57 33.22 -33.67
N GLU A 172 -17.88 34.31 -34.36
CA GLU A 172 -18.53 35.49 -33.83
C GLU A 172 -19.75 35.10 -32.98
N SER A 173 -19.68 35.31 -31.68
CA SER A 173 -20.86 35.77 -30.95
C SER A 173 -20.79 37.29 -30.97
N GLY A 174 -21.45 37.89 -31.97
CA GLY A 174 -21.60 39.32 -32.12
C GLY A 174 -22.18 39.94 -30.85
N GLY A 175 -21.34 40.67 -30.12
CA GLY A 175 -21.74 41.62 -29.10
C GLY A 175 -21.56 43.01 -29.69
N GLU A 176 -22.69 43.65 -29.96
CA GLU A 176 -22.83 45.01 -30.50
C GLU A 176 -22.01 46.02 -29.67
N GLU A 177 -21.22 46.85 -30.36
CA GLU A 177 -20.46 47.96 -29.80
C GLU A 177 -21.41 48.99 -29.16
N VAL A 178 -21.12 49.41 -27.93
CA VAL A 178 -21.63 50.68 -27.39
C VAL A 178 -20.46 51.64 -27.28
N GLU A 179 -20.38 52.54 -28.25
CA GLU A 179 -19.49 53.68 -28.32
C GLU A 179 -19.72 54.61 -27.12
N SER A 180 -18.68 54.80 -26.31
CA SER A 180 -18.65 55.84 -25.28
C SER A 180 -18.50 57.22 -25.91
N LYS A 181 -19.49 58.10 -25.72
CA LYS A 181 -19.30 59.56 -25.80
C LYS A 181 -19.64 60.19 -24.44
N SER A 182 -18.64 60.90 -23.93
CA SER A 182 -18.62 61.68 -22.69
C SER A 182 -19.29 63.06 -22.87
N SER A 183 -19.97 63.52 -21.81
CA SER A 183 -20.24 64.93 -21.41
C SER A 183 -21.08 65.78 -22.40
N ASP A 184 -22.17 66.46 -22.03
CA ASP A 184 -22.52 67.24 -20.83
C ASP A 184 -24.04 67.20 -20.53
#